data_AF-A0A434U2Y2-F1
#
_entry.id   AF-A0A434U2Y2-F1
#
_cell.length_a   1.000
_cell.length_b   1.000
_cell.length_c   1.000
_cell.angle_alpha   90.00
_cell.angle_beta   90.00
_cell.angle_gamma   90.00
#
_symmetry.space_group_name_H-M   'P 1'
#
loop_
_entity.id
_entity.type
_entity.pdbx_description
1 polymer ?
#
loop_
_entity_poly.entity_id
_entity_poly.type
_entity_poly.pdbx_seq_one_letter_code
_entity_poly.pdbx_strand_id
1 'polypeptide(L)'
;MTTAAVIDPDLEPVGQLSDRLKAILVDIRDEYLQPHSTPWILGFSGGKDSTLLAQLVCEMLLSLPPRKRLRAVHIVANDTLVESPVIVHHLDMVLERMRQSVGPLRLPIVVAKTVPHVEQTFWVNLIGRGYPSPSRVFRWCTDRMKIAPTTTYIKTQVDESGQAVLLLGVRSAESTQRRRSVSRYDNGQRLNPHNSLQNCLVYKPIVDLSTDEVWQTLLQSSPPWGGTHRELVTMYRNAGGGECPLVTDRSEAPSCGTASSRFGCWTCTVVEKDKSAESFIEAGYGDLEPLLEFRDWLKAIREDGSKRMAKRRNGTLNFVGEGRLIPGPFTLTARREIFSRLIAVQSEVNMELVSPAEIDAIRRIWAEDTIAMTKF
;
A
#
# COMPACT_ATOMS: atom_id res chain seq x y z
N MET A 1 46.96 10.81 29.46
CA MET A 1 46.78 10.15 28.14
C MET A 1 45.29 9.98 27.94
N THR A 2 44.70 10.95 27.27
CA THR A 2 43.25 11.11 27.11
C THR A 2 42.86 10.43 25.81
N THR A 3 42.13 9.32 25.89
CA THR A 3 41.62 8.57 24.74
C THR A 3 40.50 9.39 24.09
N ALA A 4 40.80 9.94 22.92
CA ALA A 4 39.83 10.58 22.05
C ALA A 4 38.78 9.55 21.60
N ALA A 5 37.51 9.88 21.79
CA ALA A 5 36.40 9.11 21.25
C ALA A 5 36.49 9.11 19.71
N VAL A 6 36.51 7.92 19.13
CA VAL A 6 36.40 7.72 17.68
C VAL A 6 34.97 8.09 17.30
N ILE A 7 34.82 9.25 16.66
CA ILE A 7 33.58 9.68 16.03
C ILE A 7 33.43 8.85 14.75
N ASP A 8 32.30 8.15 14.63
CA ASP A 8 31.90 7.40 13.44
C ASP A 8 31.77 8.36 12.24
N PRO A 9 32.54 8.17 11.15
CA PRO A 9 32.61 9.11 10.03
C PRO A 9 31.36 9.16 9.13
N ASP A 10 30.36 8.29 9.36
CA ASP A 10 29.14 8.22 8.52
C ASP A 10 27.93 9.00 9.09
N LEU A 11 28.10 9.77 10.17
CA LEU A 11 27.07 10.68 10.66
C LEU A 11 27.20 12.05 9.99
N GLU A 12 26.47 12.23 8.88
CA GLU A 12 26.26 13.53 8.24
C GLU A 12 25.87 14.61 9.29
N PRO A 13 26.53 15.78 9.30
CA PRO A 13 26.30 16.76 10.35
C PRO A 13 24.86 17.28 10.32
N VAL A 14 24.22 17.36 11.49
CA VAL A 14 22.81 17.77 11.70
C VAL A 14 22.42 19.07 10.97
N GLY A 15 23.38 19.97 10.72
CA GLY A 15 23.18 21.19 9.93
C GLY A 15 22.77 20.92 8.47
N GLN A 16 23.34 19.89 7.84
CA GLN A 16 23.10 19.56 6.44
C GLN A 16 21.68 19.00 6.21
N LEU A 17 21.18 18.13 7.09
CA LEU A 17 19.80 17.62 7.00
C LEU A 17 18.76 18.73 7.24
N SER A 18 18.98 19.60 8.23
CA SER A 18 18.08 20.72 8.52
C SER A 18 17.90 21.62 7.30
N ASP A 19 18.99 21.95 6.61
CA ASP A 19 18.95 22.80 5.42
C ASP A 19 18.30 22.11 4.22
N ARG A 20 18.49 20.79 4.05
CA ARG A 20 17.76 20.00 3.05
C ARG A 20 16.26 19.98 3.31
N LEU A 21 15.82 19.77 4.55
CA LEU A 21 14.40 19.80 4.90
C LEU A 21 13.78 21.18 4.67
N LYS A 22 14.51 22.26 5.00
CA LYS A 22 14.08 23.63 4.68
C LYS A 22 13.93 23.83 3.17
N ALA A 23 14.88 23.36 2.37
CA ALA A 23 14.81 23.45 0.91
C ALA A 23 13.59 22.71 0.36
N ILE A 24 13.28 21.51 0.88
CA ILE A 24 12.08 20.75 0.53
C ILE A 24 10.81 21.52 0.91
N LEU A 25 10.73 22.08 2.13
CA LEU A 25 9.58 22.88 2.55
C LEU A 25 9.39 24.14 1.71
N VAL A 26 10.48 24.79 1.30
CA VAL A 26 10.45 25.95 0.40
C VAL A 26 9.92 25.54 -0.98
N ASP A 27 10.37 24.41 -1.53
CA ASP A 27 9.90 23.90 -2.82
C ASP A 27 8.40 23.52 -2.78
N ILE A 28 7.98 22.79 -1.74
CA ILE A 28 6.56 22.45 -1.52
C ILE A 28 5.72 23.74 -1.39
N ARG A 29 6.21 24.73 -0.65
CA ARG A 29 5.51 26.01 -0.47
C ARG A 29 5.40 26.79 -1.77
N ASP A 30 6.48 26.86 -2.54
CA ASP A 30 6.49 27.53 -3.84
C ASP A 30 5.48 26.88 -4.78
N GLU A 31 5.49 25.55 -4.88
CA GLU A 31 4.56 24.80 -5.72
C GLU A 31 3.09 24.97 -5.28
N TYR A 32 2.83 24.97 -3.98
CA TYR A 32 1.48 25.18 -3.45
C TYR A 32 0.93 26.58 -3.77
N LEU A 33 1.79 27.59 -3.88
CA LEU A 33 1.43 28.98 -4.13
C LEU A 33 1.39 29.36 -5.61
N GLN A 34 1.76 28.45 -6.52
CA GLN A 34 1.62 28.66 -7.96
C GLN A 34 0.17 29.04 -8.33
N PRO A 35 -0.05 29.87 -9.36
CA PRO A 35 -1.36 30.46 -9.68
C PRO A 35 -2.31 29.47 -10.38
N HIS A 36 -2.59 28.35 -9.74
CA HIS A 36 -3.57 27.35 -10.13
C HIS A 36 -4.23 26.71 -8.89
N SER A 37 -5.45 26.22 -9.07
CA SER A 37 -6.25 25.57 -8.02
C SER A 37 -6.23 24.04 -8.09
N THR A 38 -5.35 23.45 -8.92
CA THR A 38 -5.25 22.00 -9.12
C THR A 38 -5.12 21.27 -7.78
N PRO A 39 -6.06 20.38 -7.40
CA PRO A 39 -6.00 19.68 -6.13
C PRO A 39 -4.75 18.82 -6.03
N TRP A 40 -4.21 18.75 -4.82
CA TRP A 40 -3.13 17.81 -4.50
C TRP A 40 -3.71 16.52 -3.96
N ILE A 41 -3.22 15.39 -4.44
CA ILE A 41 -3.56 14.07 -3.94
C ILE A 41 -2.29 13.47 -3.35
N LEU A 42 -2.19 13.46 -2.02
CA LEU A 42 -1.09 12.84 -1.30
C LEU A 42 -1.38 11.37 -1.09
N GLY A 43 -0.54 10.54 -1.68
CA GLY A 43 -0.59 9.11 -1.50
C GLY A 43 -0.11 8.65 -0.12
N PHE A 44 -1.00 8.12 0.70
CA PHE A 44 -0.70 7.77 2.09
C PHE A 44 -0.78 6.26 2.36
N SER A 45 0.32 5.65 2.78
CA SER A 45 0.41 4.20 3.07
C SER A 45 0.54 3.86 4.55
N GLY A 46 0.67 4.86 5.44
CA GLY A 46 1.03 4.65 6.84
C GLY A 46 2.49 4.20 7.04
N GLY A 47 3.31 4.16 5.97
CA GLY A 47 4.75 3.92 6.07
C GLY A 47 5.51 5.21 6.39
N LYS A 48 6.80 5.08 6.70
CA LYS A 48 7.66 6.22 7.07
C LYS A 48 7.72 7.34 6.02
N ASP A 49 7.81 6.99 4.73
CA ASP A 49 8.02 7.98 3.66
C ASP A 49 6.74 8.79 3.40
N SER A 50 5.59 8.11 3.34
CA SER A 50 4.29 8.77 3.18
C SER A 50 3.90 9.55 4.44
N THR A 51 4.31 9.09 5.63
CA THR A 51 4.18 9.83 6.89
C THR A 51 4.99 11.11 6.90
N LEU A 52 6.28 11.04 6.52
CA LEU A 52 7.12 12.23 6.42
C LEU A 52 6.56 13.22 5.39
N LEU A 53 6.15 12.73 4.22
CA LEU A 53 5.57 13.59 3.19
C LEU A 53 4.28 14.29 3.68
N ALA A 54 3.38 13.55 4.34
CA ALA A 54 2.17 14.12 4.92
C ALA A 54 2.50 15.18 5.98
N GLN A 55 3.52 14.92 6.81
CA GLN A 55 3.99 15.85 7.81
C GLN A 55 4.53 17.14 7.17
N LEU A 56 5.44 17.05 6.20
CA LEU A 56 6.01 18.22 5.52
C LEU A 56 4.93 19.07 4.84
N VAL A 57 3.94 18.44 4.21
CA VAL A 57 2.81 19.17 3.61
C VAL A 57 1.96 19.86 4.67
N CYS A 58 1.67 19.21 5.79
CA CYS A 58 0.91 19.83 6.89
C CYS A 58 1.70 20.99 7.54
N GLU A 59 2.99 20.83 7.78
CA GLU A 59 3.88 21.88 8.29
C GLU A 59 3.93 23.08 7.34
N MET A 60 4.06 22.82 6.03
CA MET A 60 4.00 23.86 5.01
C MET A 60 2.67 24.62 5.05
N LEU A 61 1.53 23.92 5.11
CA LEU A 61 0.21 24.55 5.21
C LEU A 61 0.07 25.40 6.47
N LEU A 62 0.57 24.91 7.60
CA LEU A 62 0.56 25.64 8.87
C LEU A 62 1.45 26.89 8.82
N SER A 63 2.55 26.87 8.06
CA SER A 63 3.42 28.03 7.82
C SER A 63 2.77 29.13 6.99
N LEU A 64 1.62 28.85 6.35
CA LEU A 64 0.85 29.81 5.56
C LEU A 64 -0.25 30.46 6.41
N PRO A 65 -0.49 31.78 6.24
CA PRO A 65 -1.70 32.41 6.75
C PRO A 65 -2.95 31.72 6.20
N PRO A 66 -4.05 31.57 6.98
CA PRO A 66 -5.25 30.85 6.54
C PRO A 66 -5.80 31.29 5.17
N ARG A 67 -5.73 32.60 4.86
CA ARG A 67 -6.15 33.17 3.56
C ARG A 67 -5.37 32.67 2.34
N LYS A 68 -4.19 32.07 2.52
CA LYS A 68 -3.37 31.51 1.44
C LYS A 68 -3.54 29.99 1.28
N ARG A 69 -4.31 29.34 2.16
CA ARG A 69 -4.56 27.89 2.14
C ARG A 69 -5.75 27.55 1.23
N LEU A 70 -5.63 27.92 -0.05
CA LEU A 70 -6.75 27.93 -0.99
C LEU A 70 -6.92 26.63 -1.79
N ARG A 71 -5.85 25.84 -1.92
CA ARG A 71 -5.83 24.62 -2.71
C ARG A 71 -6.16 23.42 -1.83
N ALA A 72 -7.09 22.58 -2.29
CA ALA A 72 -7.48 21.35 -1.63
C ALA A 72 -6.32 20.34 -1.64
N VAL A 73 -6.12 19.64 -0.51
CA VAL A 73 -5.15 18.57 -0.35
C VAL A 73 -5.86 17.32 0.11
N HIS A 74 -5.82 16.26 -0.68
CA HIS A 74 -6.47 14.99 -0.40
C HIS A 74 -5.40 14.03 0.12
N ILE A 75 -5.47 13.64 1.39
CA ILE A 75 -4.65 12.55 1.92
C ILE A 75 -5.42 11.26 1.66
N VAL A 76 -4.92 10.43 0.75
CA VAL A 76 -5.64 9.24 0.27
C VAL A 76 -4.87 7.99 0.63
N ALA A 77 -5.48 7.15 1.46
CA ALA A 77 -5.00 5.81 1.76
C ALA A 77 -5.79 4.77 1.00
N ASN A 78 -5.14 3.68 0.61
CA ASN A 78 -5.79 2.53 -0.03
C ASN A 78 -5.70 1.30 0.87
N ASP A 79 -6.85 0.79 1.28
CA ASP A 79 -6.95 -0.45 2.06
C ASP A 79 -7.39 -1.59 1.15
N THR A 80 -6.59 -2.65 1.10
CA THR A 80 -6.90 -3.82 0.29
C THR A 80 -7.86 -4.80 0.99
N LEU A 81 -8.26 -4.54 2.23
CA LEU A 81 -9.08 -5.42 3.08
C LEU A 81 -8.41 -6.75 3.45
N VAL A 82 -7.13 -6.91 3.11
CA VAL A 82 -6.31 -8.09 3.48
C VAL A 82 -4.91 -7.67 3.95
N GLU A 83 -4.71 -6.38 4.25
CA GLU A 83 -3.49 -5.90 4.91
C GLU A 83 -3.35 -6.53 6.30
N SER A 84 -2.13 -6.64 6.82
CA SER A 84 -1.93 -7.16 8.18
C SER A 84 -2.73 -6.34 9.22
N PRO A 85 -3.42 -6.97 10.19
CA PRO A 85 -4.21 -6.28 11.21
C PRO A 85 -3.45 -5.17 11.95
N VAL A 86 -2.17 -5.39 12.24
CA VAL A 86 -1.29 -4.41 12.91
C VAL A 86 -1.16 -3.13 12.08
N ILE A 87 -1.09 -3.28 10.75
CA ILE A 87 -0.91 -2.18 9.79
C ILE A 87 -2.21 -1.43 9.58
N VAL A 88 -3.33 -2.15 9.44
CA VAL A 88 -4.66 -1.56 9.32
C VAL A 88 -4.97 -0.70 10.56
N HIS A 89 -4.71 -1.24 11.75
CA HIS A 89 -4.94 -0.52 13.00
C HIS A 89 -4.15 0.79 13.05
N HIS A 90 -2.85 0.76 12.74
CA HIS A 90 -2.02 1.96 12.71
C HIS A 90 -2.49 2.97 11.66
N LEU A 91 -2.78 2.49 10.45
CA LEU A 91 -3.26 3.33 9.36
C LEU A 91 -4.55 4.07 9.76
N ASP A 92 -5.52 3.34 10.31
CA ASP A 92 -6.81 3.91 10.72
C ASP A 92 -6.65 4.89 11.88
N MET A 93 -5.80 4.57 12.87
CA MET A 93 -5.46 5.47 13.96
C MET A 93 -4.85 6.79 13.46
N VAL A 94 -3.91 6.74 12.51
CA VAL A 94 -3.27 7.95 11.97
C VAL A 94 -4.24 8.75 11.11
N LEU A 95 -5.01 8.11 10.24
CA LEU A 95 -6.02 8.78 9.41
C LEU A 95 -7.08 9.48 10.27
N GLU A 96 -7.48 8.86 11.38
CA GLU A 96 -8.46 9.46 12.28
C GLU A 96 -7.90 10.67 13.02
N ARG A 97 -6.65 10.60 13.51
CA ARG A 97 -5.96 11.78 14.07
C ARG A 97 -5.86 12.92 13.04
N MET A 98 -5.51 12.60 11.79
CA MET A 98 -5.49 13.57 10.70
C MET A 98 -6.86 14.23 10.52
N ARG A 99 -7.94 13.45 10.40
CA ARG A 99 -9.33 13.96 10.26
C ARG A 99 -9.70 14.92 11.39
N GLN A 100 -9.45 14.52 12.63
CA GLN A 100 -9.76 15.32 13.81
C GLN A 100 -8.97 16.63 13.87
N SER A 101 -7.76 16.67 13.30
CA SER A 101 -6.93 17.87 13.26
C SER A 101 -7.35 18.90 12.20
N VAL A 102 -7.99 18.47 11.10
CA VAL A 102 -8.27 19.33 9.93
C VAL A 102 -9.05 20.59 10.32
N GLY A 103 -10.19 20.39 11.01
CA GLY A 103 -11.09 21.49 11.41
C GLY A 103 -10.43 22.49 12.36
N PRO A 104 -9.91 22.04 13.52
CA PRO A 104 -9.22 22.90 14.48
C PRO A 104 -8.05 23.68 13.87
N LEU A 105 -7.28 23.06 12.97
CA LEU A 105 -6.12 23.68 12.33
C LEU A 105 -6.46 24.51 11.08
N ARG A 106 -7.73 24.51 10.65
CA ARG A 106 -8.21 25.17 9.42
C ARG A 106 -7.34 24.78 8.22
N LEU A 107 -7.14 23.48 8.05
CA LEU A 107 -6.39 22.92 6.93
C LEU A 107 -7.37 22.59 5.79
N PRO A 108 -7.03 22.89 4.52
CA PRO A 108 -7.84 22.52 3.37
C PRO A 108 -7.62 21.04 3.00
N ILE A 109 -7.66 20.15 4.00
CA ILE A 109 -7.33 18.74 3.86
C ILE A 109 -8.60 17.89 3.85
N VAL A 110 -8.71 16.99 2.89
CA VAL A 110 -9.68 15.91 2.87
C VAL A 110 -8.94 14.59 3.12
N VAL A 111 -9.34 13.83 4.13
CA VAL A 111 -8.75 12.52 4.42
C VAL A 111 -9.68 11.43 3.91
N ALA A 112 -9.24 10.68 2.91
CA ALA A 112 -10.01 9.62 2.25
C ALA A 112 -9.32 8.26 2.41
N LYS A 113 -10.14 7.21 2.53
CA LYS A 113 -9.70 5.81 2.51
C LYS A 113 -10.44 5.11 1.38
N THR A 114 -9.73 4.64 0.36
CA THR A 114 -10.28 3.87 -0.75
C THR A 114 -10.20 2.39 -0.44
N VAL A 115 -11.18 1.64 -0.93
CA VAL A 115 -11.24 0.18 -0.83
C VAL A 115 -11.59 -0.41 -2.21
N PRO A 116 -11.19 -1.65 -2.51
CA PRO A 116 -11.67 -2.34 -3.70
C PRO A 116 -13.19 -2.49 -3.68
N HIS A 117 -13.81 -2.34 -4.85
CA HIS A 117 -15.19 -2.77 -5.05
C HIS A 117 -15.34 -4.25 -4.66
N VAL A 118 -16.47 -4.66 -4.09
CA VAL A 118 -16.68 -6.03 -3.57
C VAL A 118 -16.32 -7.11 -4.59
N GLU A 119 -16.69 -6.93 -5.85
CA GLU A 119 -16.34 -7.85 -6.95
C GLU A 119 -14.83 -7.98 -7.20
N GLN A 120 -14.03 -7.04 -6.74
CA GLN A 120 -12.59 -6.95 -6.95
C GLN A 120 -11.78 -7.39 -5.71
N THR A 121 -12.43 -7.73 -4.60
CA THR A 121 -11.74 -8.12 -3.36
C THR A 121 -11.04 -9.47 -3.48
N PHE A 122 -10.18 -9.76 -2.51
CA PHE A 122 -9.36 -10.96 -2.52
C PHE A 122 -10.23 -12.22 -2.49
N TRP A 123 -11.17 -12.29 -1.55
CA TRP A 123 -11.98 -13.49 -1.33
C TRP A 123 -13.00 -13.73 -2.43
N VAL A 124 -13.62 -12.68 -2.99
CA VAL A 124 -14.54 -12.86 -4.11
C VAL A 124 -13.80 -13.41 -5.35
N ASN A 125 -12.58 -12.97 -5.61
CA ASN A 125 -11.78 -13.51 -6.71
C ASN A 125 -11.23 -14.90 -6.43
N LEU A 126 -10.69 -15.15 -5.23
CA LEU A 126 -10.08 -16.43 -4.88
C LEU A 126 -11.12 -17.52 -4.58
N ILE A 127 -12.06 -17.25 -3.67
CA ILE A 127 -13.08 -18.20 -3.22
C ILE A 127 -14.28 -18.20 -4.16
N GLY A 128 -14.76 -17.03 -4.58
CA GLY A 128 -15.88 -16.93 -5.52
C GLY A 128 -15.47 -17.47 -6.89
N ARG A 129 -14.50 -16.82 -7.55
CA ARG A 129 -14.10 -17.15 -8.92
C ARG A 129 -13.09 -18.30 -9.02
N GLY A 130 -12.42 -18.67 -7.93
CA GLY A 130 -11.41 -19.73 -7.95
C GLY A 130 -10.03 -19.26 -8.43
N TYR A 131 -9.73 -17.95 -8.42
CA TYR A 131 -8.41 -17.49 -8.83
C TYR A 131 -7.34 -18.12 -7.94
N PRO A 132 -6.21 -18.59 -8.50
CA PRO A 132 -5.10 -19.04 -7.68
C PRO A 132 -4.57 -17.90 -6.82
N SER A 133 -4.07 -18.24 -5.64
CA SER A 133 -3.39 -17.26 -4.77
C SER A 133 -2.21 -16.60 -5.51
N PRO A 134 -1.95 -15.30 -5.31
CA PRO A 134 -0.99 -14.55 -6.12
C PRO A 134 0.41 -15.16 -6.17
N SER A 135 1.03 -15.11 -7.35
CA SER A 135 2.42 -15.58 -7.58
C SER A 135 3.26 -14.50 -8.25
N ARG A 136 4.57 -14.73 -8.42
CA ARG A 136 5.46 -13.75 -9.05
C ARG A 136 4.99 -13.30 -10.43
N VAL A 137 4.41 -14.23 -11.21
CA VAL A 137 3.93 -14.00 -12.58
C VAL A 137 2.44 -13.66 -12.66
N PHE A 138 1.68 -13.91 -11.59
CA PHE A 138 0.23 -13.71 -11.57
C PHE A 138 -0.20 -12.94 -10.32
N ARG A 139 -0.06 -11.60 -10.38
CA ARG A 139 -0.33 -10.66 -9.29
C ARG A 139 -1.63 -9.88 -9.51
N TRP A 140 -2.74 -10.60 -9.68
CA TRP A 140 -4.04 -9.99 -9.95
C TRP A 140 -4.53 -9.05 -8.84
N CYS A 141 -4.06 -9.24 -7.61
CA CYS A 141 -4.39 -8.38 -6.47
C CYS A 141 -3.85 -6.96 -6.62
N THR A 142 -2.68 -6.76 -7.26
CA THR A 142 -2.10 -5.43 -7.45
C THR A 142 -3.02 -4.55 -8.30
N ASP A 143 -3.38 -5.03 -9.48
CA ASP A 143 -4.18 -4.25 -10.43
C ASP A 143 -5.58 -3.94 -9.85
N ARG A 144 -6.22 -4.95 -9.23
CA ARG A 144 -7.61 -4.87 -8.76
C ARG A 144 -7.78 -4.15 -7.43
N MET A 145 -6.85 -4.36 -6.50
CA MET A 145 -7.02 -3.96 -5.11
C MET A 145 -6.14 -2.78 -4.70
N LYS A 146 -5.02 -2.54 -5.41
CA LYS A 146 -4.11 -1.42 -5.13
C LYS A 146 -4.26 -0.29 -6.16
N ILE A 147 -4.20 -0.64 -7.44
CA ILE A 147 -4.19 0.35 -8.52
C ILE A 147 -5.59 0.87 -8.83
N ALA A 148 -6.56 -0.02 -9.06
CA ALA A 148 -7.91 0.38 -9.50
C ALA A 148 -8.65 1.32 -8.54
N PRO A 149 -8.66 1.11 -7.20
CA PRO A 149 -9.39 2.00 -6.30
C PRO A 149 -8.77 3.40 -6.26
N THR A 150 -7.45 3.47 -6.12
CA THR A 150 -6.68 4.73 -6.15
C THR A 150 -6.85 5.46 -7.49
N THR A 151 -6.78 4.74 -8.60
CA THR A 151 -7.01 5.28 -9.95
C THR A 151 -8.41 5.88 -10.10
N THR A 152 -9.42 5.19 -9.56
CA THR A 152 -10.81 5.67 -9.62
C THR A 152 -10.94 6.99 -8.86
N TYR A 153 -10.36 7.08 -7.66
CA TYR A 153 -10.35 8.31 -6.88
C TYR A 153 -9.65 9.46 -7.61
N ILE A 154 -8.45 9.23 -8.15
CA ILE A 154 -7.70 10.26 -8.90
C ILE A 154 -8.51 10.74 -10.11
N LYS A 155 -9.14 9.82 -10.85
CA LYS A 155 -9.98 10.16 -12.01
C LYS A 155 -11.16 11.04 -11.60
N THR A 156 -11.86 10.71 -10.52
CA THR A 156 -12.95 11.57 -10.01
C THR A 156 -12.47 13.00 -9.75
N GLN A 157 -11.29 13.16 -9.13
CA GLN A 157 -10.74 14.49 -8.87
C GLN A 157 -10.30 15.23 -10.15
N VAL A 158 -9.75 14.50 -11.13
CA VAL A 158 -9.42 15.04 -12.45
C VAL A 158 -10.70 15.45 -13.21
N ASP A 159 -11.75 14.66 -13.16
CA ASP A 159 -13.03 14.95 -13.83
C ASP A 159 -13.70 16.19 -13.22
N GLU A 160 -13.59 16.40 -11.91
CA GLU A 160 -14.12 17.55 -11.18
C GLU A 160 -13.30 18.84 -11.38
N SER A 161 -11.97 18.73 -11.40
CA SER A 161 -11.04 19.88 -11.37
C SER A 161 -10.28 20.12 -12.67
N GLY A 162 -10.45 19.27 -13.68
CA GLY A 162 -9.73 19.28 -14.95
C GLY A 162 -8.31 18.70 -14.89
N GLN A 163 -7.66 18.73 -13.72
CA GLN A 163 -6.31 18.21 -13.48
C GLN A 163 -6.12 17.85 -12.00
N ALA A 164 -5.15 16.98 -11.68
CA ALA A 164 -4.70 16.72 -10.31
C ALA A 164 -3.16 16.65 -10.22
N VAL A 165 -2.58 16.95 -9.05
CA VAL A 165 -1.16 16.71 -8.75
C VAL A 165 -1.05 15.62 -7.68
N LEU A 166 -0.48 14.48 -8.06
CA LEU A 166 -0.23 13.34 -7.20
C LEU A 166 1.12 13.48 -6.49
N LEU A 167 1.10 13.59 -5.17
CA LEU A 167 2.28 13.65 -4.32
C LEU A 167 2.63 12.24 -3.83
N LEU A 168 3.85 11.80 -4.12
CA LEU A 168 4.34 10.47 -3.76
C LEU A 168 5.60 10.51 -2.90
N GLY A 169 5.58 9.75 -1.80
CA GLY A 169 6.72 9.54 -0.92
C GLY A 169 7.70 8.51 -1.45
N VAL A 170 8.15 8.66 -2.70
CA VAL A 170 9.13 7.75 -3.32
C VAL A 170 10.54 8.31 -3.19
N ARG A 171 11.54 7.44 -3.02
CA ARG A 171 12.95 7.82 -2.87
C ARG A 171 13.87 7.07 -3.83
N SER A 172 14.87 7.77 -4.37
CA SER A 172 15.87 7.21 -5.28
C SER A 172 16.83 6.24 -4.58
N ALA A 173 17.06 6.44 -3.29
CA ALA A 173 17.91 5.59 -2.45
C ALA A 173 17.26 4.26 -2.04
N GLU A 174 15.95 4.06 -2.26
CA GLU A 174 15.23 2.89 -1.73
C GLU A 174 15.58 1.57 -2.44
N SER A 175 15.89 1.61 -3.74
CA SER A 175 16.45 0.47 -4.48
C SER A 175 16.96 0.87 -5.86
N THR A 176 17.85 0.06 -6.45
CA THR A 176 18.30 0.23 -7.83
C THR A 176 17.14 0.27 -8.83
N GLN A 177 16.08 -0.50 -8.60
CA GLN A 177 14.89 -0.52 -9.45
C GLN A 177 14.10 0.79 -9.33
N ARG A 178 13.94 1.33 -8.12
CA ARG A 178 13.27 2.63 -7.91
C ARG A 178 14.08 3.77 -8.47
N ARG A 179 15.41 3.78 -8.32
CA ARG A 179 16.28 4.77 -8.96
C ARG A 179 16.07 4.80 -10.47
N ARG A 180 16.06 3.63 -11.11
CA ARG A 180 15.80 3.51 -12.56
C ARG A 180 14.40 3.95 -12.97
N SER A 181 13.39 3.70 -12.14
CA SER A 181 12.01 4.13 -12.38
C SER A 181 11.90 5.66 -12.25
N VAL A 182 12.42 6.23 -11.16
CA VAL A 182 12.47 7.68 -10.95
C VAL A 182 13.18 8.37 -12.11
N SER A 183 14.39 7.92 -12.47
CA SER A 183 15.17 8.53 -13.55
C SER A 183 14.54 8.37 -14.94
N ARG A 184 13.75 7.31 -15.17
CA ARG A 184 13.10 7.07 -16.47
C ARG A 184 11.99 8.08 -16.76
N TYR A 185 11.30 8.53 -15.72
CA TYR A 185 10.13 9.41 -15.83
C TYR A 185 10.42 10.81 -15.31
N ASP A 186 11.69 11.15 -15.12
CA ASP A 186 12.15 12.49 -14.76
C ASP A 186 12.36 13.30 -16.03
N ASN A 187 11.64 14.43 -16.14
CA ASN A 187 11.76 15.39 -17.22
C ASN A 187 12.68 16.58 -16.85
N GLY A 188 13.36 16.53 -15.70
CA GLY A 188 14.18 17.62 -15.17
C GLY A 188 13.36 18.78 -14.60
N GLN A 189 12.03 18.64 -14.53
CA GLN A 189 11.11 19.61 -13.93
C GLN A 189 10.53 19.04 -12.64
N ARG A 190 10.01 19.95 -11.82
CA ARG A 190 9.36 19.63 -10.54
C ARG A 190 8.16 18.68 -10.71
N LEU A 191 7.32 18.94 -11.70
CA LEU A 191 6.10 18.19 -11.98
C LEU A 191 6.25 17.34 -13.23
N ASN A 192 5.97 16.06 -13.10
CA ASN A 192 6.11 15.07 -14.18
C ASN A 192 4.74 14.51 -14.56
N PRO A 193 4.41 14.29 -15.84
CA PRO A 193 3.15 13.65 -16.19
C PRO A 193 3.08 12.22 -15.66
N HIS A 194 1.91 11.81 -15.17
CA HIS A 194 1.66 10.43 -14.77
C HIS A 194 1.63 9.51 -16.00
N ASN A 195 2.24 8.33 -15.88
CA ASN A 195 2.45 7.41 -17.02
C ASN A 195 1.16 6.98 -17.73
N SER A 196 0.08 6.82 -16.96
CA SER A 196 -1.18 6.21 -17.43
C SER A 196 -2.43 7.04 -17.16
N LEU A 197 -2.31 8.12 -16.38
CA LEU A 197 -3.45 8.94 -15.96
C LEU A 197 -3.35 10.29 -16.66
N GLN A 198 -4.25 10.52 -17.62
CA GLN A 198 -4.35 11.81 -18.29
C GLN A 198 -4.66 12.91 -17.29
N ASN A 199 -4.09 14.09 -17.50
CA ASN A 199 -4.25 15.26 -16.63
C ASN A 199 -3.90 15.00 -15.15
N CYS A 200 -3.02 14.04 -14.88
CA CYS A 200 -2.42 13.84 -13.57
C CYS A 200 -0.93 14.16 -13.65
N LEU A 201 -0.48 15.11 -12.86
CA LEU A 201 0.95 15.39 -12.65
C LEU A 201 1.42 14.65 -11.41
N VAL A 202 2.72 14.41 -11.30
CA VAL A 202 3.37 13.69 -10.20
C VAL A 202 4.46 14.57 -9.61
N TYR A 203 4.45 14.68 -8.29
CA TYR A 203 5.39 15.47 -7.51
C TYR A 203 6.04 14.59 -6.43
N LYS A 204 7.37 14.61 -6.35
CA LYS A 204 8.18 13.69 -5.53
C LYS A 204 9.17 14.47 -4.64
N PRO A 205 8.70 15.29 -3.69
CA PRO A 205 9.53 16.28 -3.00
C PRO A 205 10.60 15.68 -2.08
N ILE A 206 10.45 14.42 -1.65
CA ILE A 206 11.40 13.76 -0.75
C ILE A 206 12.34 12.78 -1.47
N VAL A 207 12.41 12.84 -2.80
CA VAL A 207 13.05 11.82 -3.64
C VAL A 207 14.53 11.58 -3.32
N ASP A 208 15.23 12.61 -2.87
CA ASP A 208 16.66 12.56 -2.59
C ASP A 208 16.99 12.22 -1.14
N LEU A 209 16.00 12.08 -0.25
CA LEU A 209 16.25 11.74 1.14
C LEU A 209 16.74 10.29 1.29
N SER A 210 17.72 10.09 2.17
CA SER A 210 18.17 8.76 2.58
C SER A 210 17.16 8.14 3.57
N THR A 211 17.33 6.83 3.84
CA THR A 211 16.47 6.15 4.82
C THR A 211 16.70 6.69 6.23
N ASP A 212 17.95 6.97 6.58
CA ASP A 212 18.34 7.46 7.89
C ASP A 212 17.85 8.89 8.11
N GLU A 213 17.90 9.73 7.07
CA GLU A 213 17.37 11.09 7.11
C GLU A 213 15.85 11.11 7.35
N VAL A 214 15.11 10.21 6.72
CA VAL A 214 13.67 10.06 6.96
C VAL A 214 13.41 9.69 8.42
N TRP A 215 14.13 8.69 8.95
CA TRP A 215 13.96 8.26 10.33
C TRP A 215 14.38 9.32 11.33
N GLN A 216 15.53 9.96 11.12
CA GLN A 216 16.02 11.04 11.96
C GLN A 216 14.98 12.16 12.04
N THR A 217 14.37 12.52 10.91
CA THR A 217 13.32 13.55 10.87
C THR A 217 12.09 13.12 11.68
N LEU A 218 11.57 11.91 11.46
CA LEU A 218 10.40 11.40 12.18
C LEU A 218 10.67 11.21 13.69
N LEU A 219 11.89 10.87 14.09
CA LEU A 219 12.25 10.69 15.50
C LEU A 219 12.43 12.03 16.24
N GLN A 220 12.77 13.09 15.52
CA GLN A 220 13.06 14.42 16.09
C GLN A 220 11.86 15.38 16.05
N SER A 221 10.76 14.99 15.41
CA SER A 221 9.59 15.86 15.21
C SER A 221 8.30 15.21 15.67
N SER A 222 7.32 16.05 16.02
CA SER A 222 5.95 15.60 16.32
C SER A 222 5.06 15.93 15.12
N PRO A 223 4.15 15.01 14.73
CA PRO A 223 3.27 15.26 13.61
C PRO A 223 2.31 16.43 13.89
N PRO A 224 2.02 17.29 12.90
CA PRO A 224 1.07 18.39 13.02
C PRO A 224 -0.35 17.97 13.42
N TRP A 225 -0.75 16.74 13.07
CA TRP A 225 -2.06 16.17 13.44
C TRP A 225 -2.10 15.58 14.86
N GLY A 226 -1.03 15.72 15.64
CA GLY A 226 -0.96 15.28 17.03
C GLY A 226 -0.49 13.83 17.24
N GLY A 227 -0.03 13.54 18.45
CA GLY A 227 0.58 12.27 18.83
C GLY A 227 2.09 12.24 18.63
N THR A 228 2.64 11.04 18.41
CA THR A 228 4.08 10.82 18.15
C THR A 228 4.26 9.74 17.10
N HIS A 229 5.45 9.68 16.49
CA HIS A 229 5.84 8.61 15.56
C HIS A 229 6.30 7.31 16.24
N ARG A 230 6.13 7.20 17.57
CA ARG A 230 6.61 6.03 18.33
C ARG A 230 5.95 4.72 17.91
N GLU A 231 4.65 4.73 17.65
CA GLU A 231 3.92 3.53 17.18
C GLU A 231 4.48 3.03 15.84
N LEU A 232 4.73 3.95 14.90
CA LEU A 232 5.35 3.66 13.61
C LEU A 232 6.75 3.06 13.80
N VAL A 233 7.59 3.67 14.64
CA VAL A 233 8.94 3.19 14.93
C VAL A 233 8.92 1.80 15.57
N THR A 234 8.03 1.58 16.56
CA THR A 234 7.86 0.28 17.22
C THR A 234 7.42 -0.78 16.22
N MET A 235 6.49 -0.45 15.33
CA MET A 235 6.02 -1.36 14.29
C MET A 235 7.16 -1.76 13.34
N TYR A 236 7.96 -0.81 12.86
CA TYR A 236 9.12 -1.09 12.01
C TYR A 236 10.19 -1.92 12.73
N ARG A 237 10.40 -1.67 14.03
CA ARG A 237 11.31 -2.47 14.86
C ARG A 237 10.82 -3.91 14.99
N ASN A 238 9.54 -4.09 15.31
CA ASN A 238 8.93 -5.40 15.52
C ASN A 238 8.78 -6.20 14.22
N ALA A 239 8.65 -5.52 13.08
CA ALA A 239 8.63 -6.18 11.79
C ALA A 239 10.02 -6.59 11.28
N GLY A 240 11.12 -6.28 11.95
CA GLY A 240 12.45 -6.54 11.40
C GLY A 240 12.83 -5.62 10.23
N GLY A 241 12.26 -4.41 10.18
CA GLY A 241 12.76 -3.28 9.38
C GLY A 241 12.43 -3.24 7.89
N GLY A 242 11.16 -3.24 7.47
CA GLY A 242 10.85 -2.98 6.05
C GLY A 242 9.64 -2.09 5.78
N GLU A 243 9.54 -1.65 4.52
CA GLU A 243 8.76 -0.48 4.08
C GLU A 243 7.53 -0.86 3.24
N CYS A 244 6.46 -0.05 3.30
CA CYS A 244 5.29 -0.14 2.42
C CYS A 244 5.14 1.12 1.53
N PRO A 245 5.54 1.07 0.24
CA PRO A 245 5.26 2.16 -0.70
C PRO A 245 3.78 2.15 -1.12
N LEU A 246 3.20 3.33 -1.36
CA LEU A 246 1.97 3.42 -2.14
C LEU A 246 2.28 3.06 -3.61
N VAL A 247 1.44 2.22 -4.22
CA VAL A 247 1.63 1.72 -5.59
C VAL A 247 0.54 2.28 -6.49
N THR A 248 0.92 3.19 -7.39
CA THR A 248 0.03 3.84 -8.35
C THR A 248 0.17 3.30 -9.78
N ASP A 249 1.30 2.67 -10.09
CA ASP A 249 1.56 1.99 -11.37
C ASP A 249 2.14 0.58 -11.11
N ARG A 250 1.90 -0.36 -12.03
CA ARG A 250 2.47 -1.71 -12.01
C ARG A 250 4.00 -1.70 -12.10
N SER A 251 4.59 -0.67 -12.73
CA SER A 251 6.04 -0.47 -12.77
C SER A 251 6.63 -0.02 -11.43
N GLU A 252 5.81 0.64 -10.59
CA GLU A 252 6.13 1.11 -9.24
C GLU A 252 5.76 0.09 -8.15
N ALA A 253 5.01 -0.96 -8.51
CA ALA A 253 4.72 -2.08 -7.64
C ALA A 253 6.04 -2.74 -7.21
N PRO A 254 6.38 -2.75 -5.90
CA PRO A 254 7.65 -3.31 -5.45
C PRO A 254 7.75 -4.77 -5.90
N SER A 255 8.98 -5.19 -6.22
CA SER A 255 9.30 -6.60 -6.32
C SER A 255 9.07 -7.24 -4.94
N CYS A 256 7.90 -7.86 -4.72
CA CYS A 256 7.69 -8.76 -3.58
C CYS A 256 8.65 -9.94 -3.74
N GLY A 257 9.77 -9.86 -3.00
CA GLY A 257 10.93 -10.71 -3.19
C GLY A 257 12.28 -10.13 -2.76
N THR A 258 12.36 -8.86 -2.33
CA THR A 258 13.58 -8.35 -1.68
C THR A 258 13.64 -8.77 -0.21
N ALA A 259 14.85 -9.07 0.29
CA ALA A 259 15.15 -9.55 1.65
C ALA A 259 14.85 -8.57 2.81
N SER A 260 14.13 -7.46 2.55
CA SER A 260 13.69 -6.49 3.55
C SER A 260 12.26 -6.84 3.99
N SER A 261 12.03 -6.80 5.30
CA SER A 261 10.78 -7.24 5.94
C SER A 261 9.63 -6.25 5.71
N ARG A 262 9.05 -6.27 4.52
CA ARG A 262 8.02 -5.30 4.12
C ARG A 262 6.67 -5.64 4.73
N PHE A 263 6.02 -4.62 5.28
CA PHE A 263 4.59 -4.66 5.57
C PHE A 263 3.78 -4.93 4.30
N GLY A 264 2.81 -5.82 4.41
CA GLY A 264 1.91 -6.10 3.31
C GLY A 264 0.70 -6.91 3.75
N CYS A 265 0.01 -7.46 2.77
CA CYS A 265 -1.15 -8.30 3.01
C CYS A 265 -0.77 -9.62 3.65
N TRP A 266 -1.49 -10.00 4.71
CA TRP A 266 -1.27 -11.26 5.43
C TRP A 266 -1.55 -12.49 4.55
N THR A 267 -2.30 -12.29 3.46
CA THR A 267 -2.60 -13.33 2.45
C THR A 267 -1.53 -13.45 1.34
N CYS A 268 -0.41 -12.73 1.42
CA CYS A 268 0.57 -12.66 0.34
C CYS A 268 1.32 -13.98 0.13
N THR A 269 0.99 -14.70 -0.95
CA THR A 269 1.64 -15.97 -1.33
C THR A 269 2.77 -15.82 -2.34
N VAL A 270 3.22 -14.58 -2.62
CA VAL A 270 4.30 -14.32 -3.60
C VAL A 270 5.69 -14.55 -3.00
N VAL A 271 5.85 -14.23 -1.72
CA VAL A 271 7.08 -14.51 -0.97
C VAL A 271 7.14 -15.97 -0.53
N GLU A 272 8.32 -16.46 -0.17
CA GLU A 272 8.43 -17.82 0.38
C GLU A 272 7.83 -17.88 1.78
N LYS A 273 8.41 -17.10 2.68
CA LYS A 273 7.97 -16.91 4.05
C LYS A 273 7.62 -15.45 4.29
N ASP A 274 6.64 -15.21 5.17
CA ASP A 274 6.32 -13.87 5.63
C ASP A 274 7.09 -13.56 6.92
N LYS A 275 8.34 -13.11 6.74
CA LYS A 275 9.22 -12.76 7.87
C LYS A 275 8.67 -11.63 8.73
N SER A 276 7.82 -10.76 8.17
CA SER A 276 7.22 -9.65 8.92
C SER A 276 6.18 -10.20 9.88
N ALA A 277 5.30 -11.09 9.41
CA ALA A 277 4.36 -11.80 10.27
C ALA A 277 5.06 -12.63 11.35
N GLU A 278 6.09 -13.40 10.99
CA GLU A 278 6.92 -14.16 11.96
C GLU A 278 7.49 -13.23 13.05
N SER A 279 8.09 -12.11 12.67
CA SER A 279 8.68 -11.15 13.63
C SER A 279 7.63 -10.50 14.53
N PHE A 280 6.44 -10.22 14.00
CA PHE A 280 5.34 -9.70 14.82
C PHE A 280 4.82 -10.74 15.83
N ILE A 281 4.71 -12.01 15.44
CA ILE A 281 4.34 -13.09 16.36
C ILE A 281 5.36 -13.18 17.50
N GLU A 282 6.66 -13.18 17.17
CA GLU A 282 7.74 -13.14 18.16
C GLU A 282 7.69 -11.90 19.07
N ALA A 283 7.22 -10.77 18.54
CA ALA A 283 7.02 -9.52 19.29
C ALA A 283 5.72 -9.49 20.13
N GLY A 284 4.94 -10.58 20.17
CA GLY A 284 3.76 -10.73 21.01
C GLY A 284 2.41 -10.55 20.31
N TYR A 285 2.38 -10.46 18.98
CA TYR A 285 1.13 -10.40 18.21
C TYR A 285 0.64 -11.81 17.83
N GLY A 286 0.25 -12.59 18.84
CA GLY A 286 -0.12 -14.02 18.69
C GLY A 286 -1.29 -14.28 17.73
N ASP A 287 -2.23 -13.34 17.61
CA ASP A 287 -3.39 -13.45 16.70
C ASP A 287 -3.00 -13.55 15.21
N LEU A 288 -1.73 -13.26 14.87
CA LEU A 288 -1.22 -13.42 13.51
C LEU A 288 -0.82 -14.86 13.18
N GLU A 289 -0.62 -15.73 14.17
CA GLU A 289 -0.19 -17.12 13.95
C GLU A 289 -1.21 -17.92 13.13
N PRO A 290 -2.53 -17.93 13.47
CA PRO A 290 -3.53 -18.59 12.64
C PRO A 290 -3.63 -18.02 11.21
N LEU A 291 -3.38 -16.72 11.03
CA LEU A 291 -3.34 -16.06 9.72
C LEU A 291 -2.15 -16.53 8.88
N LEU A 292 -0.98 -16.66 9.50
CA LEU A 292 0.24 -17.12 8.86
C LEU A 292 0.12 -18.59 8.45
N GLU A 293 -0.40 -19.45 9.32
CA GLU A 293 -0.67 -20.86 9.01
C GLU A 293 -1.65 -21.00 7.86
N PHE A 294 -2.75 -20.24 7.87
CA PHE A 294 -3.72 -20.22 6.78
C PHE A 294 -3.08 -19.78 5.46
N ARG A 295 -2.25 -18.73 5.49
CA ARG A 295 -1.53 -18.24 4.32
C ARG A 295 -0.61 -19.31 3.74
N ASP A 296 0.13 -20.02 4.59
CA ASP A 296 1.09 -21.04 4.16
C ASP A 296 0.36 -22.25 3.56
N TRP A 297 -0.76 -22.65 4.18
CA TRP A 297 -1.66 -23.63 3.62
C TRP A 297 -2.22 -23.20 2.26
N LEU A 298 -2.68 -21.94 2.14
CA LEU A 298 -3.23 -21.39 0.90
C LEU A 298 -2.19 -21.38 -0.24
N LYS A 299 -0.91 -21.17 0.11
CA LYS A 299 0.21 -21.29 -0.83
C LYS A 299 0.43 -22.74 -1.25
N ALA A 300 0.40 -23.68 -0.31
CA ALA A 300 0.62 -25.11 -0.59
C ALA A 300 -0.46 -25.68 -1.54
N ILE A 301 -1.74 -25.41 -1.26
CA ILE A 301 -2.84 -25.94 -2.09
C ILE A 301 -2.88 -25.34 -3.50
N ARG A 302 -2.25 -24.18 -3.73
CA ARG A 302 -2.18 -23.58 -5.07
C ARG A 302 -1.46 -24.50 -6.06
N GLU A 303 -0.43 -25.20 -5.58
CA GLU A 303 0.40 -26.10 -6.38
C GLU A 303 -0.18 -27.52 -6.46
N ASP A 304 -1.21 -27.83 -5.68
CA ASP A 304 -1.91 -29.12 -5.72
C ASP A 304 -2.86 -29.18 -6.93
N GLY A 305 -2.44 -29.91 -7.97
CA GLY A 305 -3.20 -30.09 -9.20
C GLY A 305 -4.59 -30.71 -8.99
N SER A 306 -4.80 -31.52 -7.94
CA SER A 306 -6.11 -32.12 -7.65
C SER A 306 -7.16 -31.08 -7.23
N LYS A 307 -6.70 -29.93 -6.72
CA LYS A 307 -7.54 -28.81 -6.32
C LYS A 307 -7.76 -27.81 -7.45
N ARG A 308 -7.22 -28.05 -8.65
CA ARG A 308 -7.26 -27.13 -9.78
C ARG A 308 -8.04 -27.71 -10.96
N MET A 309 -8.83 -26.87 -11.62
CA MET A 309 -9.52 -27.22 -12.85
C MET A 309 -8.52 -27.27 -14.01
N ALA A 310 -8.73 -28.16 -14.99
CA ALA A 310 -7.90 -28.20 -16.20
C ALA A 310 -8.16 -27.00 -17.13
N LYS A 311 -9.42 -26.59 -17.26
CA LYS A 311 -9.87 -25.48 -18.12
C LYS A 311 -10.05 -24.20 -17.31
N ARG A 312 -9.86 -23.05 -17.96
CA ARG A 312 -10.28 -21.75 -17.40
C ARG A 312 -11.81 -21.64 -17.34
N ARG A 313 -12.31 -20.62 -16.62
CA ARG A 313 -13.76 -20.33 -16.53
C ARG A 313 -14.42 -20.07 -17.89
N ASN A 314 -13.66 -19.59 -18.88
CA ASN A 314 -14.13 -19.39 -20.26
C ASN A 314 -13.98 -20.65 -21.13
N GLY A 315 -13.69 -21.81 -20.55
CA GLY A 315 -13.55 -23.08 -21.24
C GLY A 315 -12.19 -23.33 -21.92
N THR A 316 -11.28 -22.35 -21.96
CA THR A 316 -10.01 -22.50 -22.68
C THR A 316 -8.94 -23.24 -21.89
N LEU A 317 -8.17 -24.07 -22.58
CA LEU A 317 -6.93 -24.66 -22.08
C LEU A 317 -5.77 -23.68 -22.33
N ASN A 318 -4.82 -23.59 -21.41
CA ASN A 318 -3.62 -22.77 -21.58
C ASN A 318 -2.39 -23.63 -21.40
N PHE A 319 -1.42 -23.46 -22.30
CA PHE A 319 -0.17 -24.22 -22.27
C PHE A 319 1.01 -23.25 -22.20
N VAL A 320 2.10 -23.68 -21.56
CA VAL A 320 3.39 -22.96 -21.53
C VAL A 320 4.46 -23.86 -22.11
N GLY A 321 5.28 -23.32 -23.00
CA GLY A 321 6.39 -24.05 -23.64
C GLY A 321 5.90 -25.26 -24.42
N GLU A 322 6.58 -26.40 -24.26
CA GLU A 322 6.35 -27.68 -24.94
C GLU A 322 5.10 -28.43 -24.43
N GLY A 323 3.97 -27.74 -24.24
CA GLY A 323 2.68 -28.38 -23.96
C GLY A 323 2.35 -28.64 -22.49
N ARG A 324 3.04 -28.00 -21.53
CA ARG A 324 2.64 -28.09 -20.11
C ARG A 324 1.37 -27.27 -19.87
N LEU A 325 0.28 -27.94 -19.49
CA LEU A 325 -0.99 -27.29 -19.15
C LEU A 325 -0.82 -26.40 -17.91
N ILE A 326 -1.19 -25.13 -18.03
CA ILE A 326 -1.37 -24.23 -16.89
C ILE A 326 -2.74 -24.54 -16.28
N PRO A 327 -2.80 -24.97 -15.00
CA PRO A 327 -4.08 -25.24 -14.36
C PRO A 327 -4.96 -23.99 -14.32
N GLY A 328 -6.24 -24.18 -14.58
CA GLY A 328 -7.30 -23.20 -14.41
C GLY A 328 -7.57 -22.88 -12.93
N PRO A 329 -8.75 -22.33 -12.60
CA PRO A 329 -9.11 -21.93 -11.25
C PRO A 329 -9.18 -23.11 -10.26
N PHE A 330 -9.29 -22.83 -8.96
CA PHE A 330 -9.64 -23.81 -7.95
C PHE A 330 -10.98 -24.49 -8.26
N THR A 331 -11.09 -25.79 -7.99
CA THR A 331 -12.34 -26.55 -8.10
C THR A 331 -13.37 -26.03 -7.10
N LEU A 332 -14.67 -26.30 -7.32
CA LEU A 332 -15.71 -25.89 -6.36
C LEU A 332 -15.48 -26.52 -4.97
N THR A 333 -15.02 -27.76 -4.91
CA THR A 333 -14.67 -28.43 -3.66
C THR A 333 -13.54 -27.71 -2.93
N ALA A 334 -12.44 -27.37 -3.64
CA ALA A 334 -11.34 -26.61 -3.05
C ALA A 334 -11.80 -25.22 -2.58
N ARG A 335 -12.64 -24.53 -3.37
CA ARG A 335 -13.22 -23.23 -2.99
C ARG A 335 -14.04 -23.31 -1.69
N ARG A 336 -14.85 -24.38 -1.51
CA ARG A 336 -15.59 -24.63 -0.27
C ARG A 336 -14.67 -24.93 0.92
N GLU A 337 -13.61 -25.69 0.70
CA GLU A 337 -12.60 -25.97 1.74
C GLU A 337 -11.92 -24.69 2.21
N ILE A 338 -11.48 -23.84 1.27
CA ILE A 338 -10.86 -22.54 1.57
C ILE A 338 -11.82 -21.66 2.37
N PHE A 339 -13.09 -21.59 1.94
CA PHE A 339 -14.11 -20.80 2.65
C PHE A 339 -14.32 -21.31 4.09
N SER A 340 -14.48 -22.62 4.28
CA SER A 340 -14.69 -23.20 5.61
C SER A 340 -13.51 -22.93 6.55
N ARG A 341 -12.27 -23.05 6.05
CA ARG A 341 -11.08 -22.75 6.84
C ARG A 341 -10.97 -21.25 7.15
N LEU A 342 -11.27 -20.39 6.20
CA LEU A 342 -11.24 -18.93 6.41
C LEU A 342 -12.22 -18.51 7.52
N ILE A 343 -13.44 -19.06 7.51
CA ILE A 343 -14.44 -18.79 8.56
C ILE A 343 -13.99 -19.31 9.93
N ALA A 344 -13.34 -20.49 9.97
CA ALA A 344 -12.77 -21.01 11.21
C ALA A 344 -11.69 -20.09 11.78
N VAL A 345 -10.74 -19.65 10.93
CA VAL A 345 -9.68 -18.71 11.33
C VAL A 345 -10.27 -17.37 11.77
N GLN A 346 -11.24 -16.82 11.04
CA GLN A 346 -11.97 -15.61 11.44
C GLN A 346 -12.61 -15.72 12.82
N SER A 347 -13.20 -16.88 13.14
CA SER A 347 -13.77 -17.13 14.46
C SER A 347 -12.70 -17.30 15.55
N GLU A 348 -11.56 -17.90 15.22
CA GLU A 348 -10.46 -18.14 16.13
C GLU A 348 -9.78 -16.84 16.56
N VAL A 349 -9.48 -15.95 15.60
CA VAL A 349 -8.85 -14.66 15.88
C VAL A 349 -9.84 -13.57 16.30
N ASN A 350 -11.15 -13.86 16.25
CA ASN A 350 -12.23 -12.90 16.52
C ASN A 350 -12.11 -11.59 15.70
N MET A 351 -11.82 -11.70 14.40
CA MET A 351 -11.68 -10.58 13.48
C MET A 351 -12.47 -10.85 12.19
N GLU A 352 -13.11 -9.83 11.63
CA GLU A 352 -13.74 -9.94 10.31
C GLU A 352 -12.65 -10.02 9.22
N LEU A 353 -12.36 -11.24 8.76
CA LEU A 353 -11.43 -11.50 7.65
C LEU A 353 -12.15 -11.54 6.29
N VAL A 354 -13.45 -11.89 6.28
CA VAL A 354 -14.33 -11.85 5.12
C VAL A 354 -15.66 -11.22 5.51
N SER A 355 -16.04 -10.17 4.80
CA SER A 355 -17.26 -9.41 5.10
C SER A 355 -18.53 -10.13 4.63
N PRO A 356 -19.71 -9.82 5.21
CA PRO A 356 -20.99 -10.36 4.73
C PRO A 356 -21.24 -10.09 3.24
N ALA A 357 -20.86 -8.91 2.75
CA ALA A 357 -21.00 -8.54 1.34
C ALA A 357 -20.14 -9.43 0.43
N GLU A 358 -18.93 -9.79 0.85
CA GLU A 358 -18.09 -10.75 0.11
C GLU A 358 -18.68 -12.16 0.15
N ILE A 359 -19.22 -12.60 1.29
CA ILE A 359 -19.89 -13.91 1.42
C ILE A 359 -21.07 -14.00 0.44
N ASP A 360 -21.90 -12.96 0.34
CA ASP A 360 -23.04 -12.93 -0.58
C ASP A 360 -22.59 -12.93 -2.04
N ALA A 361 -21.55 -12.17 -2.38
CA ALA A 361 -20.96 -12.18 -3.72
C ALA A 361 -20.39 -13.57 -4.08
N ILE A 362 -19.69 -14.23 -3.15
CA ILE A 362 -19.16 -15.59 -3.33
C ILE A 362 -20.31 -16.57 -3.58
N ARG A 363 -21.36 -16.54 -2.76
CA ARG A 363 -22.55 -17.41 -2.90
C ARG A 363 -23.25 -17.21 -4.23
N ARG A 364 -23.42 -15.97 -4.67
CA ARG A 364 -24.00 -15.66 -5.98
C ARG A 364 -23.18 -16.25 -7.12
N ILE A 365 -21.85 -16.09 -7.10
CA ILE A 365 -20.96 -16.66 -8.11
C ILE A 365 -21.07 -18.20 -8.14
N TRP A 366 -21.17 -18.85 -6.99
CA TRP A 366 -21.32 -20.31 -6.95
C TRP A 366 -22.69 -20.79 -7.44
N ALA A 367 -23.76 -20.04 -7.18
CA ALA A 367 -25.08 -20.33 -7.73
C ALA A 367 -25.08 -20.24 -9.26
N GLU A 368 -24.48 -19.18 -9.81
CA GLU A 368 -24.30 -19.00 -11.26
C GLU A 368 -23.47 -20.14 -11.88
N ASP A 369 -22.35 -20.52 -11.24
CA ASP A 369 -21.50 -21.64 -11.69
C ASP A 369 -22.30 -22.96 -11.72
N THR A 370 -23.14 -23.20 -10.71
CA THR A 370 -23.95 -24.43 -10.61
C THR A 370 -25.01 -24.49 -11.73
N ILE A 371 -25.66 -23.35 -12.03
CA ILE A 371 -26.63 -23.24 -13.13
C ILE A 371 -25.94 -23.43 -14.48
N ALA A 372 -24.76 -22.86 -14.68
CA ALA A 372 -24.00 -23.01 -15.91
C ALA A 372 -23.58 -24.47 -16.15
N MET A 373 -23.22 -25.20 -15.08
CA MET A 373 -22.85 -26.62 -15.15
C MET A 373 -24.03 -27.57 -15.42
N THR A 374 -25.27 -27.17 -15.11
CA THR A 374 -26.48 -27.97 -15.39
C THR A 374 -27.05 -27.76 -16.80
N LYS A 375 -26.54 -26.77 -17.55
CA LYS A 375 -26.95 -26.49 -18.94
C LYS A 375 -26.13 -27.25 -20.00
N PHE A 376 -25.17 -28.06 -19.57
CA PHE A 376 -24.39 -28.99 -20.38
C PHE A 376 -24.59 -30.40 -19.85
#